data_AF-A0A661APF8-F1
#
_entry.id   AF-A0A661APF8-F1
#
_cell.length_a   1.000
_cell.length_b   1.000
_cell.length_c   1.000
_cell.angle_alpha   90.00
_cell.angle_beta   90.00
_cell.angle_gamma   90.00
#
_symmetry.space_group_name_H-M   'P 1'
#
loop_
_entity.id
_entity.type
_entity.pdbx_description
1 polymer ?
#
loop_
_entity_poly.entity_id
_entity_poly.type
_entity_poly.pdbx_seq_one_letter_code
_entity_poly.pdbx_strand_id
1 'polypeptide(L)'
;SDEGVGLTSSEDAIKELFENKTLNGESAELVDYSIYDWINRSKEIAKKRGFELEIDVSDLNISMRDSFHILFSFNFTINLKDKNNVFCFEKNEIKNVSVSVENIEDPLYLLRTNGKITNKVEKSTGDFTRLISGGNGGNGWGSGMSIITNNPSGVTGRSEKVLVIENADIPIVNDFAGVVARENTTIITVPYIIVPELNLTNNSMVVVDGDNKKVWDINVLYQSREESLYTSGDGPSFLDRLENKLTNSYPGKGMQSLVNKGELEENGMEVNDRSNVDYIYFNTNSPNIYKVKGMGESFRIDENNLDSYGVNNDLKYV
;
A
#
# COMPACT_ATOMS: atom_id res chain seq x y z
N SER A 1 4.33 -9.46 26.22
CA SER A 1 4.30 -9.55 24.74
C SER A 1 3.84 -8.20 24.26
N ASP A 2 4.64 -7.53 23.44
CA ASP A 2 4.44 -6.14 23.04
C ASP A 2 3.53 -6.01 21.81
N GLU A 3 2.55 -6.91 21.67
CA GLU A 3 1.61 -6.96 20.55
C GLU A 3 0.18 -6.84 21.05
N GLY A 4 -0.65 -6.13 20.30
CA GLY A 4 -2.09 -6.04 20.51
C GLY A 4 -2.81 -7.36 20.20
N VAL A 5 -4.00 -7.49 20.77
CA VAL A 5 -4.90 -8.63 20.57
C VAL A 5 -5.86 -8.29 19.42
N GLY A 6 -5.82 -9.08 18.34
CA GLY A 6 -6.77 -8.96 17.25
C GLY A 6 -8.16 -9.48 17.61
N LEU A 7 -9.14 -9.25 16.73
CA LEU A 7 -10.48 -9.81 16.87
C LEU A 7 -10.45 -11.34 16.75
N THR A 8 -11.36 -12.02 17.44
CA THR A 8 -11.54 -13.47 17.31
C THR A 8 -12.13 -13.85 15.94
N SER A 9 -13.07 -13.04 15.46
CA SER A 9 -13.73 -13.16 14.16
C SER A 9 -14.09 -11.76 13.69
N SER A 10 -13.40 -11.27 12.68
CA SER A 10 -13.63 -9.94 12.09
C SER A 10 -14.99 -9.86 11.41
N GLU A 11 -15.41 -10.94 10.75
CA GLU A 11 -16.72 -11.04 10.10
C GLU A 11 -17.86 -10.92 11.12
N ASP A 12 -17.79 -11.67 12.23
CA ASP A 12 -18.83 -11.63 13.27
C ASP A 12 -18.84 -10.27 13.99
N ALA A 13 -17.68 -9.69 14.26
CA ALA A 13 -17.56 -8.38 14.88
C ALA A 13 -18.17 -7.27 14.01
N ILE A 14 -17.87 -7.25 12.70
CA ILE A 14 -18.44 -6.26 11.78
C ILE A 14 -19.96 -6.49 11.63
N LYS A 15 -20.40 -7.75 11.61
CA LYS A 15 -21.82 -8.10 11.59
C LYS A 15 -22.55 -7.57 12.83
N GLU A 16 -21.99 -7.78 14.01
CA GLU A 16 -22.52 -7.26 15.26
C GLU A 16 -22.61 -5.73 15.27
N LEU A 17 -21.55 -5.05 14.79
CA LEU A 17 -21.52 -3.60 14.67
C LEU A 17 -22.61 -3.09 13.71
N PHE A 18 -22.79 -3.76 12.57
CA PHE A 18 -23.80 -3.41 11.58
C PHE A 18 -25.24 -3.61 12.08
N GLU A 19 -25.50 -4.72 12.77
CA GLU A 19 -26.83 -5.10 13.25
C GLU A 19 -27.22 -4.36 14.52
N ASN A 20 -26.31 -4.31 15.50
CA ASN A 20 -26.64 -3.95 16.88
C ASN A 20 -25.90 -2.72 17.42
N LYS A 21 -24.94 -2.16 16.66
CA LYS A 21 -24.07 -1.07 17.15
C LYS A 21 -23.29 -1.49 18.40
N THR A 22 -22.94 -2.77 18.49
CA THR A 22 -22.19 -3.36 19.60
C THR A 22 -20.96 -4.10 19.10
N LEU A 23 -19.99 -4.26 19.99
CA LEU A 23 -18.81 -5.11 19.81
C LEU A 23 -18.65 -5.97 21.06
N ASN A 24 -18.68 -7.29 20.91
CA ASN A 24 -18.67 -8.25 22.03
C ASN A 24 -19.81 -8.03 23.04
N GLY A 25 -20.98 -7.60 22.56
CA GLY A 25 -22.18 -7.32 23.35
C GLY A 25 -22.18 -5.96 24.06
N GLU A 26 -21.09 -5.19 23.95
CA GLU A 26 -20.98 -3.86 24.55
C GLU A 26 -21.22 -2.77 23.51
N SER A 27 -21.82 -1.65 23.91
CA SER A 27 -22.09 -0.54 22.99
C SER A 27 -20.81 0.00 22.39
N ALA A 28 -20.74 0.05 21.06
CA ALA A 28 -19.60 0.59 20.34
C ALA A 28 -19.85 2.05 19.95
N GLU A 29 -18.97 2.96 20.37
CA GLU A 29 -19.03 4.38 19.99
C GLU A 29 -18.60 4.65 18.54
N LEU A 30 -18.06 3.63 17.85
CA LEU A 30 -17.50 3.72 16.50
C LEU A 30 -18.55 3.88 15.38
N VAL A 31 -19.81 3.58 15.68
CA VAL A 31 -20.92 3.61 14.72
C VAL A 31 -22.00 4.50 15.31
N ASP A 32 -22.67 5.33 14.51
CA ASP A 32 -23.75 6.19 15.02
C ASP A 32 -25.10 5.47 15.09
N TYR A 33 -25.40 4.64 14.08
CA TYR A 33 -26.67 3.95 13.90
C TYR A 33 -26.45 2.53 13.36
N SER A 34 -27.20 1.57 13.87
CA SER A 34 -27.27 0.24 13.26
C SER A 34 -28.29 0.19 12.12
N ILE A 35 -28.29 -0.91 11.36
CA ILE A 35 -29.35 -1.16 10.35
C ILE A 35 -30.73 -1.23 11.00
N TYR A 36 -30.84 -1.76 12.22
CA TYR A 36 -32.11 -1.83 12.94
C TYR A 36 -32.58 -0.46 13.45
N ASP A 37 -31.66 0.43 13.84
CA ASP A 37 -32.01 1.83 14.12
C ASP A 37 -32.60 2.51 12.89
N TRP A 38 -31.97 2.29 11.72
CA TRP A 38 -32.45 2.83 10.44
C TRP A 38 -33.81 2.25 10.04
N ILE A 39 -34.01 0.94 10.21
CA ILE A 39 -35.28 0.26 9.95
C ILE A 39 -36.38 0.85 10.84
N ASN A 40 -36.13 0.98 12.14
CA ASN A 40 -37.11 1.52 13.09
C ASN A 40 -37.49 2.96 12.76
N ARG A 41 -36.51 3.80 12.41
CA ARG A 41 -36.76 5.16 11.95
C ARG A 41 -37.60 5.20 10.67
N SER A 42 -37.33 4.31 9.72
CA SER A 42 -38.09 4.20 8.47
C SER A 42 -39.55 3.80 8.72
N LYS A 43 -39.78 2.85 9.63
CA LYS A 43 -41.13 2.42 10.06
C LYS A 43 -41.91 3.58 10.68
N GLU A 44 -41.28 4.37 11.55
CA GLU A 44 -41.92 5.55 12.16
C GLU A 44 -42.30 6.62 11.13
N ILE A 45 -41.48 6.82 10.10
CA ILE A 45 -41.78 7.75 8.99
C ILE A 45 -42.98 7.24 8.17
N ALA A 46 -43.00 5.94 7.83
CA ALA A 46 -44.10 5.33 7.07
C ALA A 46 -45.43 5.42 7.82
N LYS A 47 -45.42 5.08 9.11
CA LYS A 47 -46.60 5.14 10.00
C LYS A 47 -47.21 6.53 10.05
N LYS A 48 -46.37 7.57 10.17
CA LYS A 48 -46.81 8.99 10.14
C LYS A 48 -47.47 9.39 8.83
N ARG A 49 -47.18 8.68 7.74
CA ARG A 49 -47.75 8.90 6.40
C ARG A 49 -48.93 8.00 6.07
N GLY A 50 -49.39 7.17 7.02
CA GLY A 50 -50.54 6.29 6.80
C GLY A 50 -50.20 4.95 6.15
N PHE A 51 -48.92 4.55 6.20
CA PHE A 51 -48.47 3.24 5.72
C PHE A 51 -47.99 2.35 6.87
N GLU A 52 -48.12 1.05 6.68
CA GLU A 52 -47.50 -0.01 7.48
C GLU A 52 -46.30 -0.54 6.71
N LEU A 53 -45.11 -0.42 7.31
CA LEU A 53 -43.84 -0.82 6.69
C LEU A 53 -43.20 -1.93 7.53
N GLU A 54 -42.91 -3.04 6.88
CA GLU A 54 -42.08 -4.11 7.40
C GLU A 54 -40.81 -4.19 6.55
N ILE A 55 -39.68 -4.23 7.24
CA ILE A 55 -38.37 -4.43 6.61
C ILE A 55 -37.70 -5.56 7.38
N ASP A 56 -37.22 -6.56 6.64
CA ASP A 56 -36.42 -7.66 7.13
C ASP A 56 -35.05 -7.64 6.45
N VAL A 57 -34.01 -7.84 7.25
CA VAL A 57 -32.62 -8.03 6.83
C VAL A 57 -32.19 -9.37 7.39
N SER A 58 -31.81 -10.30 6.50
CA SER A 58 -31.43 -11.66 6.85
C SER A 58 -30.24 -12.12 6.03
N ASP A 59 -29.62 -13.22 6.43
CA ASP A 59 -28.51 -13.88 5.73
C ASP A 59 -27.33 -12.93 5.43
N LEU A 60 -27.02 -12.01 6.35
CA LEU A 60 -25.87 -11.14 6.22
C LEU A 60 -24.57 -11.97 6.24
N ASN A 61 -23.86 -11.88 5.11
CA ASN A 61 -22.55 -12.42 4.85
C ASN A 61 -21.56 -11.28 4.58
N ILE A 62 -20.42 -11.32 5.25
CA ILE A 62 -19.32 -10.36 5.11
C ILE A 62 -18.13 -11.12 4.56
N SER A 63 -17.46 -10.57 3.55
CA SER A 63 -16.26 -11.19 2.96
C SER A 63 -15.43 -10.17 2.21
N MET A 64 -14.18 -10.49 1.87
CA MET A 64 -13.42 -9.66 0.93
C MET A 64 -13.98 -9.77 -0.49
N ARG A 65 -14.22 -8.63 -1.16
CA ARG A 65 -14.52 -8.57 -2.60
C ARG A 65 -13.25 -8.67 -3.43
N ASP A 66 -12.29 -7.82 -3.09
CA ASP A 66 -10.94 -7.70 -3.64
C ASP A 66 -10.01 -7.23 -2.51
N SER A 67 -8.74 -6.94 -2.81
CA SER A 67 -7.75 -6.51 -1.80
C SER A 67 -8.14 -5.28 -0.99
N PHE A 68 -9.04 -4.44 -1.49
CA PHE A 68 -9.33 -3.13 -0.93
C PHE A 68 -10.82 -2.88 -0.70
N HIS A 69 -11.67 -3.89 -0.88
CA HIS A 69 -13.09 -3.76 -0.65
C HIS A 69 -13.67 -4.95 0.11
N ILE A 70 -14.52 -4.65 1.09
CA ILE A 70 -15.35 -5.61 1.81
C ILE A 70 -16.72 -5.66 1.14
N LEU A 71 -17.24 -6.87 0.92
CA LEU A 71 -18.57 -7.14 0.42
C LEU A 71 -19.52 -7.49 1.56
N PHE A 72 -20.58 -6.70 1.69
CA PHE A 72 -21.75 -7.03 2.49
C PHE A 72 -22.82 -7.60 1.54
N SER A 73 -23.21 -8.85 1.76
CA SER A 73 -24.26 -9.53 1.00
C SER A 73 -25.37 -9.94 1.97
N PHE A 74 -26.60 -9.49 1.75
CA PHE A 74 -27.74 -9.84 2.61
C PHE A 74 -29.06 -9.87 1.85
N ASN A 75 -30.01 -10.64 2.36
CA ASN A 75 -31.40 -10.64 1.89
C ASN A 75 -32.13 -9.43 2.48
N PHE A 76 -32.80 -8.67 1.62
CA PHE A 76 -33.55 -7.49 2.00
C PHE A 76 -34.99 -7.61 1.52
N THR A 77 -35.91 -7.73 2.47
CA THR A 77 -37.34 -7.79 2.19
C THR A 77 -38.02 -6.52 2.69
N ILE A 78 -38.78 -5.85 1.82
CA ILE A 78 -39.65 -4.73 2.15
C ILE A 78 -41.09 -5.13 1.86
N ASN A 79 -41.97 -4.93 2.84
CA ASN A 79 -43.41 -4.97 2.67
C ASN A 79 -44.00 -3.62 3.10
N LEU A 80 -44.73 -2.96 2.20
CA LEU A 80 -45.36 -1.66 2.45
C LEU A 80 -46.84 -1.74 2.07
N LYS A 81 -47.72 -1.47 3.04
CA LYS A 81 -49.17 -1.45 2.85
C LYS A 81 -49.74 -0.10 3.26
N ASP A 82 -50.78 0.38 2.60
CA ASP A 82 -51.58 1.47 3.16
C ASP A 82 -52.56 0.92 4.21
N LYS A 83 -53.06 1.79 5.10
CA LYS A 83 -54.00 1.39 6.17
C LYS A 83 -55.27 0.70 5.68
N ASN A 84 -55.68 0.93 4.43
CA ASN A 84 -56.89 0.35 3.87
C ASN A 84 -56.61 -0.90 3.02
N ASN A 85 -55.35 -1.36 2.93
CA ASN A 85 -54.89 -2.45 2.07
C ASN A 85 -55.30 -2.32 0.59
N VAL A 86 -55.47 -1.08 0.11
CA VAL A 86 -55.70 -0.77 -1.30
C VAL A 86 -54.37 -0.80 -2.08
N PHE A 87 -53.29 -0.43 -1.43
CA PHE A 87 -51.94 -0.45 -1.97
C PHE A 87 -51.07 -1.42 -1.17
N CYS A 88 -50.44 -2.35 -1.87
CA CYS A 88 -49.44 -3.26 -1.32
C CYS A 88 -48.23 -3.24 -2.25
N PHE A 89 -47.05 -3.09 -1.67
CA PHE A 89 -45.77 -3.23 -2.34
C PHE A 89 -44.92 -4.23 -1.57
N GLU A 90 -44.47 -5.26 -2.27
CA GLU A 90 -43.56 -6.25 -1.74
C GLU A 90 -42.34 -6.34 -2.63
N LYS A 91 -41.16 -6.34 -2.01
CA LYS A 91 -39.90 -6.52 -2.70
C LYS A 91 -39.01 -7.40 -1.85
N ASN A 92 -38.46 -8.45 -2.45
CA ASN A 92 -37.40 -9.26 -1.87
C ASN A 92 -36.22 -9.23 -2.85
N GLU A 93 -35.06 -8.82 -2.38
CA GLU A 93 -33.85 -8.77 -3.19
C GLU A 93 -32.59 -9.07 -2.36
N ILE A 94 -31.62 -9.74 -2.99
CA ILE A 94 -30.27 -9.83 -2.45
C ILE A 94 -29.57 -8.48 -2.70
N LYS A 95 -29.07 -7.86 -1.64
CA LYS A 95 -28.25 -6.65 -1.70
C LYS A 95 -26.78 -6.99 -1.56
N ASN A 96 -25.99 -6.47 -2.50
CA ASN A 96 -24.54 -6.53 -2.49
C ASN A 96 -24.00 -5.10 -2.37
N VAL A 97 -23.39 -4.78 -1.23
CA VAL A 97 -22.77 -3.48 -0.97
C VAL A 97 -21.27 -3.66 -0.84
N SER A 98 -20.52 -2.91 -1.63
CA SER A 98 -19.06 -2.92 -1.62
C SER A 98 -18.56 -1.69 -0.88
N VAL A 99 -17.77 -1.87 0.16
CA VAL A 99 -17.21 -0.79 0.98
C VAL A 99 -15.69 -0.80 0.82
N SER A 100 -15.11 0.35 0.48
CA SER A 100 -13.66 0.49 0.38
C SER A 100 -13.03 0.57 1.77
N VAL A 101 -11.86 -0.04 1.93
CA VAL A 101 -11.02 0.12 3.13
C VAL A 101 -9.98 1.22 2.98
N GLU A 102 -9.93 1.91 1.83
CA GLU A 102 -9.04 3.06 1.65
C GLU A 102 -9.31 4.16 2.68
N ASN A 103 -8.23 4.80 3.13
CA ASN A 103 -8.20 5.82 4.18
C ASN A 103 -8.61 5.34 5.58
N ILE A 104 -8.87 4.05 5.77
CA ILE A 104 -9.02 3.42 7.09
C ILE A 104 -7.63 3.05 7.61
N GLU A 105 -7.43 3.13 8.93
CA GLU A 105 -6.19 2.69 9.56
C GLU A 105 -6.02 1.17 9.42
N ASP A 106 -4.80 0.73 9.12
CA ASP A 106 -4.43 -0.68 9.03
C ASP A 106 -4.29 -1.27 10.45
N PRO A 107 -5.16 -2.22 10.82
CA PRO A 107 -5.10 -2.86 12.13
C PRO A 107 -3.77 -3.57 12.37
N LEU A 108 -3.10 -4.08 11.34
CA LEU A 108 -1.86 -4.83 11.52
C LEU A 108 -0.75 -3.96 12.12
N TYR A 109 -0.58 -2.72 11.64
CA TYR A 109 0.41 -1.79 12.19
C TYR A 109 0.05 -1.43 13.63
N LEU A 110 -1.20 -1.10 13.91
CA LEU A 110 -1.65 -0.78 15.27
C LEU A 110 -1.38 -1.94 16.23
N LEU A 111 -1.70 -3.16 15.83
CA LEU A 111 -1.55 -4.35 16.68
C LEU A 111 -0.07 -4.74 16.83
N ARG A 112 0.74 -4.70 15.77
CA ARG A 112 2.14 -5.12 15.79
C ARG A 112 3.11 -4.07 16.33
N THR A 113 2.66 -2.83 16.45
CA THR A 113 3.46 -1.73 17.03
C THR A 113 2.94 -1.23 18.37
N ASN A 114 1.94 -1.93 18.94
CA ASN A 114 1.27 -1.54 20.19
C ASN A 114 0.73 -0.10 20.15
N GLY A 115 0.16 0.28 19.01
CA GLY A 115 -0.43 1.60 18.76
C GLY A 115 0.57 2.73 18.57
N LYS A 116 1.88 2.46 18.50
CA LYS A 116 2.90 3.51 18.29
C LYS A 116 2.87 4.08 16.87
N ILE A 117 2.57 3.23 15.90
CA ILE A 117 2.55 3.59 14.48
C ILE A 117 1.19 3.20 13.92
N THR A 118 0.63 4.10 13.13
CA THR A 118 -0.59 3.87 12.37
C THR A 118 -0.30 4.16 10.90
N ASN A 119 -0.78 3.28 10.04
CA ASN A 119 -0.76 3.49 8.61
C ASN A 119 -2.20 3.53 8.12
N LYS A 120 -2.50 4.45 7.22
CA LYS A 120 -3.78 4.43 6.51
C LYS A 120 -3.62 3.63 5.24
N VAL A 121 -4.67 2.91 4.86
CA VAL A 121 -4.68 2.17 3.61
C VAL A 121 -4.77 3.17 2.45
N GLU A 122 -3.63 3.48 1.86
CA GLU A 122 -3.51 4.30 0.66
C GLU A 122 -2.85 3.47 -0.45
N LYS A 123 -3.42 3.48 -1.65
CA LYS A 123 -2.97 2.61 -2.75
C LYS A 123 -1.75 3.17 -3.46
N SER A 124 -0.78 2.30 -3.72
CA SER A 124 0.28 2.54 -4.69
C SER A 124 -0.25 2.40 -6.12
N THR A 125 0.47 2.99 -7.08
CA THR A 125 0.21 2.81 -8.52
C THR A 125 0.66 1.45 -9.05
N GLY A 126 1.53 0.73 -8.30
CA GLY A 126 1.98 -0.63 -8.63
C GLY A 126 3.14 -0.74 -9.64
N ASP A 127 3.43 0.33 -10.39
CA ASP A 127 4.58 0.37 -11.32
C ASP A 127 5.88 0.72 -10.58
N PHE A 128 6.31 -0.17 -9.68
CA PHE A 128 7.37 0.11 -8.70
C PHE A 128 8.74 0.43 -9.30
N THR A 129 9.13 -0.27 -10.36
CA THR A 129 10.39 -0.02 -11.06
C THR A 129 10.17 -0.07 -12.57
N ARG A 130 10.99 0.68 -13.32
CA ARG A 130 10.94 0.71 -14.79
C ARG A 130 12.32 0.94 -15.38
N LEU A 131 12.72 0.12 -16.33
CA LEU A 131 13.91 0.37 -17.13
C LEU A 131 13.66 1.59 -18.02
N ILE A 132 14.44 2.66 -17.83
CA ILE A 132 14.34 3.87 -18.64
C ILE A 132 15.13 3.72 -19.93
N SER A 133 16.40 3.30 -19.80
CA SER A 133 17.32 3.26 -20.94
C SER A 133 18.50 2.32 -20.69
N GLY A 134 19.14 1.93 -21.78
CA GLY A 134 20.42 1.22 -21.79
C GLY A 134 21.42 1.94 -22.70
N GLY A 135 22.71 1.85 -22.38
CA GLY A 135 23.73 2.62 -23.07
C GLY A 135 25.15 2.10 -22.89
N ASN A 136 26.13 3.00 -22.94
CA ASN A 136 27.50 2.70 -22.54
C ASN A 136 27.72 3.20 -21.11
N GLY A 137 28.20 2.35 -20.21
CA GLY A 137 28.40 2.72 -18.81
C GLY A 137 29.60 2.08 -18.17
N GLY A 138 29.85 2.48 -16.92
CA GLY A 138 30.84 1.88 -16.05
C GLY A 138 30.84 2.48 -14.64
N ASN A 139 31.80 2.03 -13.83
CA ASN A 139 32.08 2.47 -12.46
C ASN A 139 31.01 2.08 -11.42
N GLY A 140 30.46 0.86 -11.49
CA GLY A 140 29.54 0.38 -10.47
C GLY A 140 28.12 0.92 -10.65
N TRP A 141 27.40 1.05 -9.54
CA TRP A 141 26.05 1.62 -9.52
C TRP A 141 25.95 2.74 -8.49
N GLY A 142 25.05 3.68 -8.76
CA GLY A 142 24.73 4.80 -7.89
C GLY A 142 23.27 5.21 -8.03
N SER A 143 22.76 5.98 -7.08
CA SER A 143 21.35 6.34 -7.05
C SER A 143 21.13 7.69 -6.40
N GLY A 144 20.01 8.30 -6.72
CA GLY A 144 19.61 9.56 -6.12
C GLY A 144 18.45 10.19 -6.88
N MET A 145 17.98 11.32 -6.38
CA MET A 145 17.02 12.12 -7.13
C MET A 145 17.68 12.66 -8.39
N SER A 146 17.03 12.47 -9.53
CA SER A 146 17.47 13.00 -10.81
C SER A 146 17.44 14.53 -10.82
N ILE A 147 18.45 15.14 -11.42
CA ILE A 147 18.49 16.57 -11.72
C ILE A 147 18.86 16.78 -13.17
N ILE A 148 17.92 17.32 -13.95
CA ILE A 148 18.13 17.60 -15.38
C ILE A 148 18.60 19.04 -15.52
N THR A 149 19.88 19.23 -15.88
CA THR A 149 20.46 20.57 -16.04
C THR A 149 21.71 20.54 -16.91
N ASN A 150 21.88 21.58 -17.74
CA ASN A 150 23.13 21.84 -18.47
C ASN A 150 24.11 22.74 -17.69
N ASN A 151 23.73 23.19 -16.49
CA ASN A 151 24.60 23.98 -15.61
C ASN A 151 24.59 23.41 -14.18
N PRO A 152 25.39 22.37 -13.89
CA PRO A 152 25.40 21.71 -12.58
C PRO A 152 26.10 22.50 -11.47
N SER A 153 26.73 23.64 -11.77
CA SER A 153 27.49 24.44 -10.79
C SER A 153 26.64 24.91 -9.61
N GLY A 154 25.36 25.23 -9.84
CA GLY A 154 24.42 25.68 -8.81
C GLY A 154 23.73 24.56 -8.02
N VAL A 155 23.97 23.29 -8.34
CA VAL A 155 23.26 22.17 -7.69
C VAL A 155 23.88 21.89 -6.32
N THR A 156 23.06 21.91 -5.28
CA THR A 156 23.42 21.50 -3.91
C THR A 156 23.11 20.00 -3.68
N GLY A 157 23.81 19.38 -2.74
CA GLY A 157 23.62 17.95 -2.38
C GLY A 157 23.98 17.00 -3.52
N ARG A 158 25.05 17.30 -4.28
CA ARG A 158 25.39 16.55 -5.50
C ARG A 158 25.60 15.06 -5.24
N SER A 159 26.24 14.71 -4.12
CA SER A 159 26.52 13.33 -3.71
C SER A 159 25.28 12.47 -3.45
N GLU A 160 24.09 13.06 -3.41
CA GLU A 160 22.80 12.37 -3.21
C GLU A 160 21.92 12.44 -4.48
N LYS A 161 22.45 12.97 -5.58
CA LYS A 161 21.71 13.23 -6.82
C LYS A 161 22.33 12.54 -8.01
N VAL A 162 21.47 12.21 -8.97
CA VAL A 162 21.89 11.72 -10.29
C VAL A 162 21.79 12.87 -11.28
N LEU A 163 22.93 13.26 -11.85
CA LEU A 163 22.97 14.32 -12.85
C LEU A 163 22.52 13.77 -14.20
N VAL A 164 21.59 14.47 -14.84
CA VAL A 164 21.16 14.21 -16.22
C VAL A 164 21.52 15.43 -17.06
N ILE A 165 22.43 15.26 -18.03
CA ILE A 165 23.04 16.38 -18.77
C ILE A 165 23.28 16.02 -20.24
N GLU A 166 23.18 16.98 -21.16
CA GLU A 166 23.48 16.70 -22.58
C GLU A 166 24.94 16.23 -22.75
N ASN A 167 25.87 16.97 -22.14
CA ASN A 167 27.30 16.74 -22.31
C ASN A 167 28.07 16.78 -20.98
N ALA A 168 28.68 15.66 -20.60
CA ALA A 168 29.47 15.49 -19.38
C ALA A 168 30.95 15.91 -19.57
N ASP A 169 31.17 17.18 -19.92
CA ASP A 169 32.48 17.75 -20.26
C ASP A 169 33.13 18.61 -19.17
N ILE A 170 32.60 18.51 -17.95
CA ILE A 170 33.00 19.36 -16.82
C ILE A 170 33.32 18.48 -15.61
N PRO A 171 34.47 18.68 -14.92
CA PRO A 171 34.89 17.81 -13.81
C PRO A 171 33.88 17.66 -12.67
N ILE A 172 33.01 18.67 -12.47
CA ILE A 172 31.97 18.69 -11.43
C ILE A 172 30.95 17.54 -11.57
N VAL A 173 30.86 16.86 -12.71
CA VAL A 173 30.01 15.66 -12.88
C VAL A 173 30.40 14.55 -11.90
N ASN A 174 31.66 14.51 -11.44
CA ASN A 174 32.16 13.51 -10.51
C ASN A 174 31.79 13.79 -9.04
N ASP A 175 31.15 14.93 -8.74
CA ASP A 175 30.60 15.22 -7.42
C ASP A 175 29.23 14.55 -7.21
N PHE A 176 28.64 13.96 -8.26
CA PHE A 176 27.30 13.38 -8.23
C PHE A 176 27.30 11.89 -7.87
N ALA A 177 26.18 11.38 -7.35
CA ALA A 177 26.01 9.96 -7.05
C ALA A 177 26.03 9.08 -8.31
N GLY A 178 25.63 9.65 -9.45
CA GLY A 178 25.72 9.03 -10.76
C GLY A 178 25.42 10.03 -11.88
N VAL A 179 25.77 9.67 -13.11
CA VAL A 179 25.64 10.56 -14.28
C VAL A 179 24.94 9.83 -15.43
N VAL A 180 23.92 10.47 -16.01
CA VAL A 180 23.33 10.07 -17.28
C VAL A 180 23.57 11.18 -18.29
N ALA A 181 24.29 10.90 -19.37
CA ALA A 181 24.61 11.89 -20.38
C ALA A 181 24.40 11.39 -21.81
N ARG A 182 24.40 12.28 -22.81
CA ARG A 182 24.40 11.84 -24.22
C ARG A 182 25.79 11.70 -24.79
N GLU A 183 26.68 12.56 -24.32
CA GLU A 183 28.08 12.59 -24.73
C GLU A 183 28.95 12.86 -23.51
N ASN A 184 30.21 12.43 -23.59
CA ASN A 184 31.23 12.77 -22.63
C ASN A 184 32.60 12.84 -23.30
N THR A 185 33.39 13.84 -22.93
CA THR A 185 34.81 13.96 -23.27
C THR A 185 35.68 13.97 -22.01
N THR A 186 35.09 14.16 -20.84
CA THR A 186 35.77 14.06 -19.54
C THR A 186 35.72 12.64 -18.98
N ILE A 187 36.74 12.28 -18.18
CA ILE A 187 36.77 11.03 -17.43
C ILE A 187 35.75 11.11 -16.30
N ILE A 188 34.74 10.25 -16.36
CA ILE A 188 33.75 10.09 -15.30
C ILE A 188 34.24 8.99 -14.35
N THR A 189 34.31 9.28 -13.05
CA THR A 189 34.79 8.36 -11.99
C THR A 189 33.67 7.80 -11.13
N VAL A 190 32.46 8.36 -11.26
CA VAL A 190 31.24 7.89 -10.60
C VAL A 190 30.46 6.98 -11.55
N PRO A 191 29.46 6.21 -11.06
CA PRO A 191 28.57 5.42 -11.90
C PRO A 191 27.99 6.27 -13.03
N TYR A 192 28.09 5.81 -14.27
CA TYR A 192 27.61 6.59 -15.41
C TYR A 192 27.01 5.77 -16.52
N ILE A 193 26.13 6.41 -17.29
CA ILE A 193 25.53 5.89 -18.50
C ILE A 193 25.47 6.97 -19.58
N ILE A 194 25.97 6.65 -20.77
CA ILE A 194 25.87 7.43 -21.99
C ILE A 194 24.77 6.85 -22.87
N VAL A 195 23.73 7.64 -23.13
CA VAL A 195 22.50 7.22 -23.84
C VAL A 195 22.21 8.11 -25.05
N PRO A 196 21.57 7.57 -26.11
CA PRO A 196 21.22 8.38 -27.27
C PRO A 196 20.16 9.46 -26.97
N GLU A 197 19.26 9.18 -26.00
CA GLU A 197 18.14 10.03 -25.60
C GLU A 197 18.01 10.13 -24.07
N LEU A 198 17.72 11.34 -23.58
CA LEU A 198 17.52 11.63 -22.16
C LEU A 198 16.03 11.62 -21.80
N ASN A 199 15.43 10.43 -21.72
CA ASN A 199 14.01 10.25 -21.39
C ASN A 199 13.78 10.08 -19.87
N LEU A 200 14.39 10.92 -19.05
CA LEU A 200 14.22 10.91 -17.59
C LEU A 200 13.27 12.01 -17.12
N THR A 201 12.55 11.74 -16.03
CA THR A 201 11.78 12.75 -15.30
C THR A 201 12.67 13.44 -14.28
N ASN A 202 12.62 14.77 -14.19
CA ASN A 202 13.35 15.55 -13.18
C ASN A 202 12.76 15.32 -11.78
N ASN A 203 13.59 15.35 -10.74
CA ASN A 203 13.19 15.08 -9.35
C ASN A 203 12.54 13.69 -9.15
N SER A 204 13.03 12.67 -9.84
CA SER A 204 12.58 11.27 -9.69
C SER A 204 13.71 10.43 -9.08
N MET A 205 13.41 9.47 -8.21
CA MET A 205 14.42 8.55 -7.70
C MET A 205 14.86 7.58 -8.80
N VAL A 206 16.17 7.56 -9.10
CA VAL A 206 16.73 6.73 -10.17
C VAL A 206 17.98 5.98 -9.74
N VAL A 207 18.23 4.85 -10.40
CA VAL A 207 19.46 4.07 -10.29
C VAL A 207 20.22 4.14 -11.61
N VAL A 208 21.48 4.52 -11.54
CA VAL A 208 22.44 4.44 -12.63
C VAL A 208 23.31 3.22 -12.37
N ASP A 209 23.10 2.15 -13.14
CA ASP A 209 23.89 0.93 -13.06
C ASP A 209 24.86 0.88 -14.24
N GLY A 210 26.03 1.47 -14.04
CA GLY A 210 27.08 1.58 -15.05
C GLY A 210 27.60 0.22 -15.50
N ASP A 211 27.77 -0.72 -14.57
CA ASP A 211 28.30 -2.06 -14.87
C ASP A 211 27.33 -2.87 -15.74
N ASN A 212 26.03 -2.81 -15.45
CA ASN A 212 25.00 -3.46 -16.26
C ASN A 212 24.48 -2.58 -17.40
N LYS A 213 25.01 -1.36 -17.53
CA LYS A 213 24.70 -0.41 -18.60
C LYS A 213 23.22 -0.01 -18.68
N LYS A 214 22.56 0.14 -17.53
CA LYS A 214 21.12 0.39 -17.43
C LYS A 214 20.81 1.56 -16.50
N VAL A 215 19.73 2.28 -16.80
CA VAL A 215 19.15 3.30 -15.92
C VAL A 215 17.74 2.89 -15.55
N TRP A 216 17.45 2.85 -14.25
CA TRP A 216 16.15 2.46 -13.71
C TRP A 216 15.46 3.63 -13.02
N ASP A 217 14.17 3.77 -13.28
CA ASP A 217 13.24 4.54 -12.46
C ASP A 217 12.81 3.65 -11.29
N ILE A 218 12.98 4.11 -10.06
CA ILE A 218 12.54 3.40 -8.85
C ILE A 218 11.68 4.29 -7.95
N ASN A 219 11.13 5.39 -8.49
CA ASN A 219 10.46 6.41 -7.69
C ASN A 219 9.21 5.89 -6.99
N VAL A 220 8.42 5.06 -7.65
CA VAL A 220 7.22 4.46 -7.06
C VAL A 220 7.60 3.49 -5.93
N LEU A 221 8.66 2.68 -6.10
CA LEU A 221 9.18 1.84 -5.02
C LEU A 221 9.66 2.65 -3.82
N TYR A 222 10.40 3.73 -4.08
CA TYR A 222 10.89 4.64 -3.05
C TYR A 222 9.72 5.27 -2.27
N GLN A 223 8.76 5.89 -2.95
CA GLN A 223 7.57 6.51 -2.35
C GLN A 223 6.73 5.49 -1.59
N SER A 224 6.51 4.30 -2.16
CA SER A 224 5.70 3.26 -1.50
C SER A 224 6.31 2.79 -0.18
N ARG A 225 7.63 2.92 0.01
CA ARG A 225 8.28 2.67 1.30
C ARG A 225 8.23 3.86 2.24
N GLU A 226 8.41 5.09 1.74
CA GLU A 226 8.37 6.28 2.61
C GLU A 226 6.95 6.54 3.15
N GLU A 227 5.93 6.32 2.32
CA GLU A 227 4.52 6.60 2.62
C GLU A 227 3.74 5.33 3.01
N SER A 228 4.42 4.17 3.12
CA SER A 228 3.81 2.87 3.42
C SER A 228 2.60 2.51 2.53
N LEU A 229 2.69 2.82 1.23
CA LEU A 229 1.59 2.59 0.28
C LEU A 229 1.32 1.10 0.05
N TYR A 230 0.04 0.77 -0.17
CA TYR A 230 -0.46 -0.58 -0.29
C TYR A 230 -0.63 -1.01 -1.75
N THR A 231 -0.33 -2.28 -2.02
CA THR A 231 -0.65 -2.95 -3.27
C THR A 231 -1.38 -4.27 -2.99
N SER A 232 -2.10 -4.78 -3.98
CA SER A 232 -2.64 -6.13 -3.94
C SER A 232 -1.49 -7.16 -3.92
N GLY A 233 -1.64 -8.22 -3.14
CA GLY A 233 -0.62 -9.26 -3.05
C GLY A 233 -1.09 -10.48 -2.26
N ASP A 234 -0.13 -11.31 -1.87
CA ASP A 234 -0.39 -12.56 -1.15
C ASP A 234 -0.41 -12.39 0.38
N GLY A 235 -0.19 -11.16 0.86
CA GLY A 235 -0.33 -10.80 2.27
C GLY A 235 -1.75 -10.98 2.84
N PRO A 236 -1.93 -10.83 4.15
CA PRO A 236 -3.24 -10.92 4.79
C PRO A 236 -4.20 -9.86 4.23
N SER A 237 -5.46 -10.25 4.06
CA SER A 237 -6.54 -9.32 3.72
C SER A 237 -6.83 -8.34 4.85
N PHE A 238 -7.65 -7.30 4.60
CA PHE A 238 -8.05 -6.38 5.68
C PHE A 238 -8.75 -7.10 6.84
N LEU A 239 -9.61 -8.08 6.55
CA LEU A 239 -10.29 -8.89 7.57
C LEU A 239 -9.29 -9.76 8.37
N ASP A 240 -8.31 -10.37 7.69
CA ASP A 240 -7.23 -11.10 8.38
C ASP A 240 -6.41 -10.18 9.30
N ARG A 241 -6.13 -8.95 8.86
CA ARG A 241 -5.37 -7.95 9.62
C ARG A 241 -6.09 -7.52 10.89
N LEU A 242 -7.43 -7.37 10.86
CA LEU A 242 -8.25 -7.12 12.06
C LEU A 242 -8.11 -8.24 13.11
N GLU A 243 -7.86 -9.47 12.66
CA GLU A 243 -7.66 -10.65 13.52
C GLU A 243 -6.19 -10.87 13.90
N ASN A 244 -5.31 -9.90 13.58
CA ASN A 244 -3.86 -10.00 13.75
C ASN A 244 -3.20 -11.19 13.01
N LYS A 245 -3.83 -11.69 11.94
CA LYS A 245 -3.29 -12.79 11.13
C LYS A 245 -2.26 -12.25 10.13
N LEU A 246 -1.19 -13.01 9.96
CA LEU A 246 -0.10 -12.72 8.99
C LEU A 246 -0.20 -13.58 7.73
N THR A 247 -1.29 -14.33 7.58
CA THR A 247 -1.56 -15.23 6.46
C THR A 247 -2.87 -14.83 5.79
N ASN A 248 -2.96 -15.05 4.50
CA ASN A 248 -4.16 -14.71 3.73
C ASN A 248 -5.20 -15.84 3.76
N SER A 249 -6.37 -15.57 4.35
CA SER A 249 -7.51 -16.50 4.32
C SER A 249 -8.36 -16.33 3.06
N TYR A 250 -8.10 -15.29 2.25
CA TYR A 250 -8.83 -14.93 1.03
C TYR A 250 -7.87 -14.85 -0.18
N PRO A 251 -7.54 -15.99 -0.82
CA PRO A 251 -6.60 -16.04 -1.93
C PRO A 251 -6.89 -15.00 -3.02
N GLY A 252 -5.88 -14.23 -3.43
CA GLY A 252 -5.98 -13.15 -4.41
C GLY A 252 -6.66 -11.87 -3.93
N LYS A 253 -7.01 -11.78 -2.64
CA LYS A 253 -7.63 -10.60 -2.00
C LYS A 253 -6.80 -10.07 -0.84
N GLY A 254 -5.52 -10.40 -0.84
CA GLY A 254 -4.54 -9.90 0.11
C GLY A 254 -4.09 -8.50 -0.25
N MET A 255 -3.61 -7.77 0.76
CA MET A 255 -2.96 -6.47 0.61
C MET A 255 -1.61 -6.51 1.32
N GLN A 256 -0.66 -5.71 0.86
CA GLN A 256 0.67 -5.60 1.45
C GLN A 256 1.25 -4.20 1.25
N SER A 257 2.07 -3.78 2.19
CA SER A 257 2.81 -2.51 2.18
C SER A 257 4.31 -2.75 2.45
N LEU A 258 5.11 -1.70 2.30
CA LEU A 258 6.52 -1.71 2.68
C LEU A 258 6.71 -0.97 4.01
N VAL A 259 7.23 -1.66 5.01
CA VAL A 259 7.59 -1.12 6.32
C VAL A 259 8.69 -0.09 6.18
N ASN A 260 8.45 1.12 6.68
CA ASN A 260 9.48 2.12 6.88
C ASN A 260 10.24 1.83 8.18
N LYS A 261 11.39 1.17 8.07
CA LYS A 261 12.22 0.82 9.24
C LYS A 261 12.80 2.03 9.96
N GLY A 262 12.99 3.16 9.27
CA GLY A 262 13.41 4.41 9.91
C GLY A 262 12.33 4.93 10.86
N GLU A 263 11.08 4.90 10.41
CA GLU A 263 9.93 5.28 11.24
C GLU A 263 9.77 4.36 12.46
N LEU A 264 10.01 3.05 12.32
CA LEU A 264 10.05 2.13 13.46
C LEU A 264 11.09 2.56 14.49
N GLU A 265 12.32 2.84 14.06
CA GLU A 265 13.42 3.26 14.93
C GLU A 265 13.14 4.60 15.62
N GLU A 266 12.63 5.58 14.88
CA GLU A 266 12.23 6.89 15.41
C GLU A 266 11.16 6.81 16.49
N ASN A 267 10.27 5.80 16.40
CA ASN A 267 9.26 5.50 17.41
C ASN A 267 9.73 4.52 18.51
N GLY A 268 11.05 4.32 18.61
CA GLY A 268 11.68 3.52 19.66
C GLY A 268 11.33 2.04 19.57
N MET A 269 11.13 1.52 18.36
CA MET A 269 10.98 0.08 18.10
C MET A 269 12.31 -0.52 17.68
N GLU A 270 12.53 -1.78 18.05
CA GLU A 270 13.67 -2.54 17.56
C GLU A 270 13.49 -2.87 16.07
N VAL A 271 14.50 -2.55 15.27
CA VAL A 271 14.51 -2.80 13.83
C VAL A 271 15.24 -4.10 13.53
N ASN A 272 14.54 -5.00 12.85
CA ASN A 272 15.11 -6.28 12.43
C ASN A 272 15.62 -6.24 10.98
N ASP A 273 16.72 -6.95 10.70
CA ASP A 273 17.23 -7.12 9.32
C ASP A 273 16.39 -8.16 8.57
N ARG A 274 15.19 -7.75 8.14
CA ARG A 274 14.18 -8.60 7.49
C ARG A 274 13.58 -7.93 6.26
N SER A 275 12.76 -8.66 5.51
CA SER A 275 11.99 -8.08 4.39
C SER A 275 11.23 -6.84 4.85
N ASN A 276 11.18 -5.81 4.02
CA ASN A 276 10.34 -4.65 4.24
C ASN A 276 8.87 -4.96 3.91
N VAL A 277 8.52 -6.10 3.33
CA VAL A 277 7.12 -6.48 3.12
C VAL A 277 6.45 -6.71 4.47
N ASP A 278 5.40 -5.94 4.78
CA ASP A 278 4.84 -5.81 6.13
C ASP A 278 4.53 -7.12 6.87
N TYR A 279 3.71 -7.98 6.29
CA TYR A 279 3.31 -9.23 6.92
C TYR A 279 4.47 -10.22 7.05
N ILE A 280 5.54 -10.08 6.26
CA ILE A 280 6.78 -10.84 6.38
C ILE A 280 7.67 -10.25 7.48
N TYR A 281 7.78 -8.91 7.53
CA TYR A 281 8.53 -8.19 8.56
C TYR A 281 8.05 -8.56 9.97
N PHE A 282 6.73 -8.65 10.15
CA PHE A 282 6.09 -9.01 11.43
C PHE A 282 5.96 -10.52 11.68
N ASN A 283 6.28 -11.38 10.71
CA ASN A 283 6.22 -12.84 10.89
C ASN A 283 7.37 -13.34 11.79
N THR A 284 7.53 -14.63 12.05
CA THR A 284 8.79 -15.22 12.56
C THR A 284 9.61 -15.91 11.47
N ASN A 285 9.02 -16.12 10.28
CA ASN A 285 9.70 -16.75 9.16
C ASN A 285 10.79 -15.84 8.57
N SER A 286 11.97 -16.39 8.33
CA SER A 286 13.09 -15.69 7.70
C SER A 286 13.34 -16.24 6.30
N PRO A 287 12.60 -15.76 5.27
CA PRO A 287 12.90 -16.13 3.88
C PRO A 287 14.25 -15.58 3.45
N ASN A 288 14.75 -16.05 2.30
CA ASN A 288 15.86 -15.39 1.63
C ASN A 288 15.48 -13.94 1.34
N ILE A 289 16.35 -13.01 1.73
CA ILE A 289 16.16 -11.57 1.56
C ILE A 289 17.30 -11.00 0.73
N TYR A 290 16.98 -9.98 -0.07
CA TYR A 290 17.93 -9.33 -0.96
C TYR A 290 17.92 -7.82 -0.73
N LYS A 291 19.09 -7.21 -0.85
CA LYS A 291 19.24 -5.76 -0.97
C LYS A 291 18.77 -5.31 -2.34
N VAL A 292 18.31 -4.07 -2.43
CA VAL A 292 17.84 -3.47 -3.69
C VAL A 292 18.66 -2.23 -3.99
N LYS A 293 19.22 -2.15 -5.20
CA LYS A 293 20.00 -0.99 -5.64
C LYS A 293 19.12 0.26 -5.59
N GLY A 294 19.69 1.35 -5.10
CA GLY A 294 18.99 2.62 -4.93
C GLY A 294 18.10 2.73 -3.71
N MET A 295 17.97 1.68 -2.92
CA MET A 295 17.29 1.71 -1.63
C MET A 295 18.31 1.76 -0.49
N GLY A 296 17.88 2.24 0.69
CA GLY A 296 18.75 2.36 1.86
C GLY A 296 19.35 1.03 2.33
N GLU A 297 20.45 1.08 3.07
CA GLU A 297 21.20 -0.13 3.48
C GLU A 297 20.38 -1.11 4.33
N SER A 298 19.32 -0.67 5.00
CA SER A 298 18.40 -1.54 5.75
C SER A 298 17.25 -2.11 4.91
N PHE A 299 17.07 -1.65 3.68
CA PHE A 299 15.95 -2.07 2.82
C PHE A 299 16.20 -3.45 2.23
N ARG A 300 15.24 -4.34 2.41
CA ARG A 300 15.27 -5.72 1.93
C ARG A 300 13.93 -6.10 1.33
N ILE A 301 13.95 -6.96 0.32
CA ILE A 301 12.74 -7.64 -0.16
C ILE A 301 13.02 -9.15 -0.14
N ASP A 302 12.04 -9.93 0.32
CA ASP A 302 12.12 -11.38 0.27
C ASP A 302 11.96 -11.93 -1.15
N GLU A 303 12.52 -13.12 -1.38
CA GLU A 303 12.54 -13.77 -2.70
C GLU A 303 11.16 -13.87 -3.36
N ASN A 304 10.11 -14.12 -2.59
CA ASN A 304 8.76 -14.37 -3.10
C ASN A 304 8.05 -13.09 -3.55
N ASN A 305 8.48 -11.92 -3.06
CA ASN A 305 7.86 -10.63 -3.36
C ASN A 305 8.66 -9.79 -4.36
N LEU A 306 9.85 -10.23 -4.79
CA LEU A 306 10.70 -9.49 -5.73
C LEU A 306 9.95 -9.07 -7.00
N ASP A 307 9.25 -10.01 -7.65
CA ASP A 307 8.53 -9.76 -8.90
C ASP A 307 7.35 -8.78 -8.70
N SER A 308 6.63 -8.89 -7.58
CA SER A 308 5.52 -8.00 -7.23
C SER A 308 5.95 -6.54 -7.06
N TYR A 309 7.21 -6.31 -6.66
CA TYR A 309 7.82 -4.99 -6.56
C TYR A 309 8.71 -4.63 -7.76
N GLY A 310 8.67 -5.40 -8.86
CA GLY A 310 9.47 -5.17 -10.05
C GLY A 310 10.99 -5.27 -9.83
N VAL A 311 11.43 -5.93 -8.78
CA VAL A 311 12.86 -6.05 -8.45
C VAL A 311 13.44 -7.31 -9.10
N ASN A 312 14.05 -7.13 -10.26
CA ASN A 312 14.71 -8.21 -11.00
C ASN A 312 16.18 -8.42 -10.59
N ASN A 313 16.86 -9.34 -11.30
CA ASN A 313 18.27 -9.68 -11.07
C ASN A 313 19.25 -8.51 -11.31
N ASP A 314 18.88 -7.48 -12.07
CA ASP A 314 19.73 -6.30 -12.26
C ASP A 314 19.68 -5.38 -11.02
N LEU A 315 18.54 -5.34 -10.33
CA LEU A 315 18.30 -4.45 -9.19
C LEU A 315 18.59 -5.10 -7.83
N LYS A 316 18.57 -6.43 -7.72
CA LYS A 316 18.85 -7.12 -6.44
C LYS A 316 20.33 -7.49 -6.26
N TYR A 317 20.78 -7.54 -5.02
CA TYR A 317 22.09 -8.07 -4.63
C TYR A 317 22.05 -8.62 -3.20
N VAL A 318 23.10 -9.36 -2.82
CA VAL A 318 23.28 -9.95 -1.48
C VAL A 318 24.02 -8.96 -0.58
#